data_AF-A0ABD1YCU3-F1
#
_entry.id   AF-A0ABD1YCU3-F1
#
_cell.length_a   1.000
_cell.length_b   1.000
_cell.length_c   1.000
_cell.angle_alpha   90.00
_cell.angle_beta   90.00
_cell.angle_gamma   90.00
#
_symmetry.space_group_name_H-M   'P 1'
#
loop_
_entity.id
_entity.type
_entity.pdbx_description
1 polymer ?
#
loop_
_entity_poly.entity_id
_entity_poly.type
_entity_poly.pdbx_seq_one_letter_code
_entity_poly.pdbx_strand_id
1 'polypeptide(L)'
;MSGARLCSLLTDLGYDGWQTLDPDSFEWPFQSDETRPVLEWLCVNLRPSNVLSVAEIRQYNTLLEEGKVLDGDDLDFAYESISAFARRRSNQEAVLGVEESVMEIKEATAAYKAEAQELQKRLQHLQVHLDSLSGHHSFLIQGKRARSSASTMNSDQLQITDDKLSARNLELNAVLEKIASSAGDLANYHSGHEEGAYLSFADFRPFVAQHEACTKALHDWFVKQFDIGPFRLVADEGRSKCSWGSIDDENNPSKGDSERAYNNRVSELQRLRSIFGVSERQWVEAQVVNAKEQAILQTVMGQASADQHHIHADVTSLRRKHAEVGNEIYTLTKSEKKLLSEVIPKLCWELAQLQDTYILQGLNDTVLKLTLLD
;
A
#
# COMPACT_ATOMS: atom_id res chain seq x y z
N MET A 1 -38.94 81.20 -32.19
CA MET A 1 -39.70 80.54 -33.27
C MET A 1 -40.91 81.42 -33.55
N SER A 2 -41.12 81.89 -34.78
CA SER A 2 -42.35 82.59 -35.14
C SER A 2 -43.51 81.59 -35.27
N GLY A 3 -44.75 81.99 -34.93
CA GLY A 3 -45.93 81.12 -35.05
C GLY A 3 -46.10 80.53 -36.45
N ALA A 4 -45.81 81.33 -37.49
CA ALA A 4 -45.81 80.87 -38.88
C ALA A 4 -44.82 79.72 -39.17
N ARG A 5 -43.64 79.73 -38.54
CA ARG A 5 -42.64 78.66 -38.68
C ARG A 5 -43.03 77.40 -37.91
N LEU A 6 -43.83 77.54 -36.85
CA LEU A 6 -44.38 76.39 -36.14
C LEU A 6 -45.51 75.74 -36.96
N CYS A 7 -46.38 76.52 -37.59
CA CYS A 7 -47.40 75.99 -38.49
C CYS A 7 -46.79 75.21 -39.65
N SER A 8 -45.72 75.72 -40.29
CA SER A 8 -45.05 74.99 -41.37
C SER A 8 -44.44 73.67 -40.90
N LEU A 9 -43.87 73.64 -39.69
CA LEU A 9 -43.32 72.41 -39.12
C LEU A 9 -44.42 71.41 -38.74
N LEU A 10 -45.59 71.87 -38.28
CA LEU A 10 -46.72 70.98 -38.01
C LEU A 10 -47.25 70.35 -39.29
N THR A 11 -47.19 71.06 -40.43
CA THR A 11 -47.48 70.49 -41.75
C THR A 11 -46.49 69.39 -42.10
N ASP A 12 -45.19 69.63 -41.94
CA ASP A 12 -44.13 68.65 -42.25
C ASP A 12 -44.20 67.41 -41.34
N LEU A 13 -44.68 67.59 -40.10
CA LEU A 13 -44.89 66.50 -39.13
C LEU A 13 -46.23 65.74 -39.34
N GLY A 14 -47.05 66.16 -40.30
CA GLY A 14 -48.28 65.44 -40.69
C GLY A 14 -49.50 65.69 -39.80
N TYR A 15 -49.63 66.87 -39.19
CA TYR A 15 -50.81 67.21 -38.38
C TYR A 15 -52.01 67.62 -39.26
N ASP A 16 -53.07 66.81 -39.33
CA ASP A 16 -54.23 67.02 -40.24
C ASP A 16 -54.99 68.35 -40.05
N GLY A 17 -54.91 69.00 -38.89
CA GLY A 17 -55.61 70.25 -38.57
C GLY A 17 -54.83 71.54 -38.86
N TRP A 18 -53.75 71.49 -39.65
CA TRP A 18 -52.81 72.60 -39.83
C TRP A 18 -53.42 73.85 -40.50
N GLN A 19 -54.50 73.68 -41.27
CA GLN A 19 -55.12 74.73 -42.09
C GLN A 19 -55.99 75.72 -41.30
N THR A 20 -56.44 75.33 -40.10
CA THR A 20 -57.32 76.14 -39.24
C THR A 20 -56.55 76.92 -38.18
N LEU A 21 -55.21 76.91 -38.23
CA LEU A 21 -54.35 77.51 -37.22
C LEU A 21 -53.87 78.89 -37.66
N ASP A 22 -54.25 79.92 -36.90
CA ASP A 22 -53.72 81.26 -37.08
C ASP A 22 -52.31 81.37 -36.47
N PRO A 23 -51.30 81.90 -37.20
CA PRO A 23 -49.96 82.11 -36.65
C PRO A 23 -49.91 82.94 -35.36
N ASP A 24 -50.86 83.88 -35.19
CA ASP A 24 -50.91 84.77 -34.03
C ASP A 24 -51.55 84.08 -32.80
N SER A 25 -52.35 83.03 -33.01
CA SER A 25 -52.93 82.20 -31.93
C SER A 25 -51.87 81.46 -31.08
N PHE A 26 -50.63 81.38 -31.55
CA PHE A 26 -49.49 80.78 -30.83
C PHE A 26 -48.73 81.76 -29.92
N GLU A 27 -49.10 83.04 -29.86
CA GLU A 27 -48.55 83.96 -28.86
C GLU A 27 -49.00 83.57 -27.43
N TRP A 28 -50.22 83.01 -27.30
CA TRP A 28 -50.79 82.55 -26.03
C TRP A 28 -51.48 81.17 -26.16
N PRO A 29 -50.71 80.09 -26.38
CA PRO A 29 -51.24 78.78 -26.78
C PRO A 29 -52.06 78.05 -25.71
N PHE A 30 -52.11 78.55 -24.47
CA PHE A 30 -52.96 77.99 -23.41
C PHE A 30 -54.29 78.74 -23.25
N GLN A 31 -54.44 79.89 -23.93
CA GLN A 31 -55.64 80.75 -23.84
C GLN A 31 -56.49 80.66 -25.11
N SER A 32 -55.88 80.37 -26.25
CA SER A 32 -56.58 80.16 -27.52
C SER A 32 -57.17 78.76 -27.60
N ASP A 33 -58.48 78.63 -27.82
CA ASP A 33 -59.11 77.32 -28.00
C ASP A 33 -58.63 76.62 -29.30
N GLU A 34 -58.15 77.38 -30.27
CA GLU A 34 -57.64 76.89 -31.56
C GLU A 34 -56.33 76.08 -31.46
N THR A 35 -55.51 76.33 -30.43
CA THR A 35 -54.21 75.68 -30.24
C THR A 35 -54.28 74.45 -29.31
N ARG A 36 -55.41 74.23 -28.62
CA ARG A 36 -55.62 73.07 -27.73
C ARG A 36 -55.51 71.71 -28.46
N PRO A 37 -56.10 71.49 -29.64
CA PRO A 37 -55.96 70.22 -30.37
C PRO A 37 -54.52 69.92 -30.79
N VAL A 38 -53.74 70.96 -31.11
CA VAL A 38 -52.32 70.85 -31.45
C VAL A 38 -51.50 70.44 -30.23
N LEU A 39 -51.76 71.05 -29.07
CA LEU A 39 -51.09 70.68 -27.82
C LEU A 39 -51.40 69.24 -27.42
N GLU A 40 -52.64 68.79 -27.55
CA GLU A 40 -53.03 67.41 -27.29
C GLU A 40 -52.32 66.44 -28.25
N TRP A 41 -52.29 66.76 -29.54
CA TRP A 41 -51.57 65.98 -30.54
C TRP A 41 -50.06 65.91 -30.25
N LEU A 42 -49.44 67.03 -29.85
CA LEU A 42 -48.02 67.07 -29.46
C LEU A 42 -47.79 66.18 -28.23
N CYS A 43 -48.65 66.23 -27.23
CA CYS A 43 -48.53 65.39 -26.03
C CYS A 43 -48.70 63.89 -26.32
N VAL A 44 -49.48 63.52 -27.34
CA VAL A 44 -49.67 62.11 -27.74
C VAL A 44 -48.48 61.59 -28.57
N ASN A 45 -47.92 62.42 -29.45
CA ASN A 45 -46.91 61.99 -30.42
C ASN A 45 -45.45 62.26 -29.99
N LEU A 46 -45.22 63.27 -29.15
CA LEU A 46 -43.90 63.54 -28.59
C LEU A 46 -43.69 62.72 -27.32
N ARG A 47 -43.03 61.57 -27.49
CA ARG A 47 -42.47 60.80 -26.38
C ARG A 47 -40.99 61.12 -26.22
N PRO A 48 -40.42 61.03 -25.01
CA PRO A 48 -38.96 61.15 -24.82
C PRO A 48 -38.16 60.15 -25.67
N SER A 49 -38.76 59.02 -26.05
CA SER A 49 -38.17 58.01 -26.95
C SER A 49 -38.11 58.43 -28.42
N ASN A 50 -38.90 59.45 -28.81
CA ASN A 50 -39.00 59.93 -30.19
C ASN A 50 -38.18 61.22 -30.40
N VAL A 51 -37.53 61.71 -29.35
CA VAL A 51 -36.70 62.91 -29.38
C VAL A 51 -35.25 62.47 -29.32
N LEU A 52 -34.52 62.70 -30.41
CA LEU A 52 -33.10 62.42 -30.46
C LEU A 52 -32.34 63.30 -29.45
N SER A 53 -31.51 62.67 -28.64
CA SER A 53 -30.58 63.36 -27.76
C SER A 53 -29.47 64.06 -28.56
N VAL A 54 -28.83 65.05 -27.93
CA VAL A 54 -27.71 65.79 -28.57
C VAL A 54 -26.55 64.86 -28.97
N ALA A 55 -26.35 63.76 -28.26
CA ALA A 55 -25.34 62.76 -28.60
C ALA A 55 -25.72 61.96 -29.85
N GLU A 56 -26.98 61.54 -29.96
CA GLU A 56 -27.50 60.81 -31.13
C GLU A 56 -27.53 61.69 -32.38
N ILE A 57 -27.85 62.98 -32.26
CA ILE A 57 -27.77 63.93 -33.38
C ILE A 57 -26.33 64.06 -33.89
N ARG A 58 -25.34 64.08 -33.00
CA ARG A 58 -23.92 64.11 -33.41
C ARG A 58 -23.52 62.84 -34.15
N GLN A 59 -23.92 61.68 -33.63
CA GLN A 59 -23.66 60.40 -34.27
C GLN A 59 -24.32 60.31 -35.65
N TYR A 60 -25.57 60.74 -35.76
CA TYR A 60 -26.28 60.82 -37.04
C TYR A 60 -25.55 61.73 -38.04
N ASN A 61 -25.13 62.94 -37.62
CA ASN A 61 -24.39 63.84 -38.49
C ASN A 61 -23.04 63.25 -38.95
N THR A 62 -22.32 62.54 -38.07
CA THR A 62 -21.10 61.82 -38.44
C THR A 62 -21.39 60.72 -39.47
N LEU A 63 -22.48 59.97 -39.31
CA LEU A 63 -22.90 58.95 -40.28
C LEU A 63 -23.30 59.58 -41.63
N LEU A 64 -23.90 60.77 -41.61
CA LEU A 64 -24.28 61.54 -42.80
C LEU A 64 -23.06 62.04 -43.56
N GLU A 65 -22.04 62.54 -42.84
CA GLU A 65 -20.75 62.93 -43.41
C GLU A 65 -19.98 61.73 -44.01
N GLU A 66 -20.10 60.56 -43.39
CA GLU A 66 -19.48 59.32 -43.87
C GLU A 66 -20.26 58.63 -45.00
N GLY A 67 -21.46 59.11 -45.35
CA GLY A 67 -22.32 58.51 -46.36
C GLY A 67 -22.85 57.11 -45.98
N LYS A 68 -22.92 56.80 -44.68
CA LYS A 68 -23.31 55.49 -44.12
C LYS A 68 -24.73 55.49 -43.55
N VAL A 69 -25.53 56.51 -43.87
CA VAL A 69 -26.93 56.57 -43.45
C VAL A 69 -27.73 55.60 -44.33
N LEU A 70 -28.43 54.68 -43.69
CA LEU A 70 -29.38 53.79 -44.35
C LEU A 70 -30.72 54.51 -44.42
N ASP A 71 -31.22 54.70 -45.64
CA ASP A 71 -32.51 55.33 -45.91
C ASP A 71 -33.40 54.39 -46.73
N GLY A 72 -34.72 54.46 -46.53
CA GLY A 72 -35.70 53.69 -47.31
C GLY A 72 -35.61 52.17 -47.12
N ASP A 73 -35.65 51.42 -48.22
CA ASP A 73 -35.75 49.96 -48.22
C ASP A 73 -34.59 49.26 -47.50
N ASP A 74 -33.38 49.84 -47.54
CA ASP A 74 -32.20 49.29 -46.85
C ASP A 74 -32.30 49.42 -45.33
N LEU A 75 -32.92 50.49 -44.84
CA LEU A 75 -33.21 50.67 -43.42
C LEU A 75 -34.31 49.71 -42.96
N ASP A 76 -35.35 49.55 -43.77
CA ASP A 76 -36.43 48.60 -43.49
C ASP A 76 -35.90 47.16 -43.47
N PHE A 77 -34.99 46.80 -44.39
CA PHE A 77 -34.32 45.50 -44.40
C PHE A 77 -33.41 45.29 -43.18
N ALA A 78 -32.62 46.29 -42.79
CA ALA A 78 -31.81 46.24 -41.57
C ALA A 78 -32.70 46.08 -40.32
N TYR A 79 -33.82 46.81 -40.26
CA TYR A 79 -34.79 46.74 -39.17
C TYR A 79 -35.45 45.36 -39.07
N GLU A 80 -35.77 44.73 -40.20
CA GLU A 80 -36.34 43.39 -40.25
C GLU A 80 -35.32 42.28 -39.93
N SER A 81 -34.04 42.48 -40.27
CA SER A 81 -32.97 41.52 -40.01
C SER A 81 -32.48 41.48 -38.55
N ILE A 82 -32.67 42.57 -37.80
CA ILE A 82 -32.40 42.60 -36.36
C ILE A 82 -33.56 41.91 -35.62
N SER A 83 -33.29 40.69 -35.14
CA SER A 83 -34.27 39.78 -34.52
C SER A 83 -35.02 40.34 -33.31
N ALA A 84 -34.56 41.43 -32.71
CA ALA A 84 -35.20 42.11 -31.58
C ALA A 84 -36.35 43.05 -31.97
N PHE A 85 -36.44 43.49 -33.24
CA PHE A 85 -37.37 44.56 -33.66
C PHE A 85 -38.36 44.17 -34.77
N ALA A 86 -38.27 42.95 -35.30
CA ALA A 86 -39.19 42.48 -36.34
C ALA A 86 -40.66 42.54 -35.87
N ARG A 87 -41.49 43.32 -36.59
CA ARG A 87 -42.95 43.47 -36.36
C ARG A 87 -43.75 42.16 -36.48
N ARG A 88 -43.12 41.06 -36.91
CA ARG A 88 -43.74 39.74 -37.13
C ARG A 88 -43.57 38.74 -35.98
N ARG A 89 -43.22 39.15 -34.76
CA ARG A 89 -43.44 38.28 -33.59
C ARG A 89 -44.76 38.65 -32.92
N SER A 90 -45.69 37.70 -32.88
CA SER A 90 -46.78 37.80 -31.92
C SER A 90 -46.17 37.76 -30.51
N ASN A 91 -46.75 38.49 -29.55
CA ASN A 91 -46.29 38.50 -28.15
C ASN A 91 -46.19 37.09 -27.53
N GLN A 92 -46.78 36.07 -28.16
CA GLN A 92 -46.70 34.67 -27.77
C GLN A 92 -45.33 34.03 -28.09
N GLU A 93 -44.65 34.48 -29.14
CA GLU A 93 -43.40 33.88 -29.65
C GLU A 93 -42.15 34.59 -29.11
N ALA A 94 -42.27 35.85 -28.68
CA ALA A 94 -41.22 36.54 -27.92
C ALA A 94 -41.10 36.04 -26.46
N VAL A 95 -42.10 35.30 -25.96
CA VAL A 95 -42.13 34.73 -24.61
C VAL A 95 -41.80 33.22 -24.62
N LEU A 96 -41.96 32.54 -25.77
CA LEU A 96 -41.85 31.07 -25.90
C LEU A 96 -40.92 30.60 -27.03
N GLY A 97 -40.14 31.50 -27.64
CA GLY A 97 -38.98 31.06 -28.42
C GLY A 97 -37.98 30.42 -27.45
N VAL A 98 -37.52 29.22 -27.75
CA VAL A 98 -36.56 28.43 -26.95
C VAL A 98 -35.18 29.10 -26.96
N GLU A 99 -35.08 30.32 -26.44
CA GLU A 99 -33.90 30.71 -25.70
C GLU A 99 -33.99 29.89 -24.41
N GLU A 100 -33.10 28.91 -24.21
CA GLU A 100 -32.85 28.37 -22.87
C GLU A 100 -32.84 29.55 -21.92
N SER A 101 -33.83 29.61 -21.03
CA SER A 101 -34.02 30.84 -20.28
C SER A 101 -32.73 31.09 -19.51
N VAL A 102 -32.30 32.36 -19.41
CA VAL A 102 -31.06 32.70 -18.68
C VAL A 102 -31.06 32.10 -17.25
N MET A 103 -32.23 31.77 -16.70
CA MET A 103 -32.41 31.01 -15.47
C MET A 103 -32.00 29.54 -15.57
N GLU A 104 -32.39 28.81 -16.60
CA GLU A 104 -31.99 27.40 -16.83
C GLU A 104 -30.47 27.27 -17.00
N ILE A 105 -29.85 28.20 -17.74
CA ILE A 105 -28.38 28.25 -17.88
C ILE A 105 -27.71 28.53 -16.53
N LYS A 106 -28.28 29.42 -15.70
CA LYS A 106 -27.79 29.69 -14.34
C LYS A 106 -27.94 28.49 -13.41
N GLU A 107 -29.04 27.76 -13.50
CA GLU A 107 -29.27 26.55 -12.71
C GLU A 107 -28.35 25.41 -13.13
N ALA A 108 -28.19 25.17 -14.43
CA ALA A 108 -27.25 24.18 -14.96
C ALA A 108 -25.80 24.50 -14.57
N THR A 109 -25.38 25.77 -14.68
CA THR A 109 -24.03 26.18 -14.25
C THR A 109 -23.83 26.07 -12.73
N ALA A 110 -24.87 26.28 -11.92
CA ALA A 110 -24.81 26.03 -10.47
C ALA A 110 -24.69 24.52 -10.15
N ALA A 111 -25.44 23.67 -10.86
CA ALA A 111 -25.38 22.22 -10.71
C ALA A 111 -24.00 21.67 -11.08
N TYR A 112 -23.43 22.09 -12.22
CA TYR A 112 -22.07 21.70 -12.62
C TYR A 112 -21.00 22.19 -11.64
N LYS A 113 -21.17 23.39 -11.06
CA LYS A 113 -20.27 23.87 -9.99
C LYS A 113 -20.34 23.01 -8.74
N ALA A 114 -21.52 22.54 -8.34
CA ALA A 114 -21.70 21.65 -7.20
C ALA A 114 -21.04 20.29 -7.46
N GLU A 115 -21.24 19.71 -8.65
CA GLU A 115 -20.61 18.45 -9.05
C GLU A 115 -19.08 18.56 -9.08
N ALA A 116 -18.54 19.65 -9.62
CA ALA A 116 -17.10 19.91 -9.61
C ALA A 116 -16.51 19.98 -8.19
N GLN A 117 -17.22 20.59 -7.23
CA GLN A 117 -16.80 20.63 -5.83
C GLN A 117 -16.83 19.24 -5.17
N GLU A 118 -17.81 18.42 -5.50
CA GLU A 118 -17.90 17.05 -4.97
C GLU A 118 -16.80 16.15 -5.53
N LEU A 119 -16.50 16.27 -6.83
CA LEU A 119 -15.34 15.60 -7.45
C LEU A 119 -14.02 16.06 -6.81
N GLN A 120 -13.87 17.35 -6.51
CA GLN A 120 -12.67 17.87 -5.84
C GLN A 120 -12.50 17.28 -4.44
N LYS A 121 -13.58 17.14 -3.66
CA LYS A 121 -13.54 16.46 -2.34
C LYS A 121 -13.13 14.99 -2.49
N ARG A 122 -13.65 14.30 -3.51
CA ARG A 122 -13.33 12.90 -3.78
C ARG A 122 -11.86 12.71 -4.18
N LEU A 123 -11.32 13.63 -4.97
CA LEU A 123 -9.89 13.65 -5.31
C LEU A 123 -9.01 13.84 -4.07
N GLN A 124 -9.34 14.80 -3.21
CA GLN A 124 -8.59 15.02 -1.96
C GLN A 124 -8.59 13.77 -1.07
N HIS A 125 -9.74 13.11 -0.92
CA HIS A 125 -9.84 11.86 -0.18
C HIS A 125 -8.95 10.76 -0.77
N LEU A 126 -8.98 10.58 -2.10
CA LEU A 126 -8.13 9.60 -2.79
C LEU A 126 -6.64 9.92 -2.65
N GLN A 127 -6.28 11.20 -2.65
CA GLN A 127 -4.91 11.65 -2.50
C GLN A 127 -4.36 11.36 -1.10
N VAL A 128 -5.15 11.63 -0.05
CA VAL A 128 -4.81 11.25 1.34
C VAL A 128 -4.67 9.72 1.47
N HIS A 129 -5.53 8.96 0.82
CA HIS A 129 -5.45 7.49 0.82
C HIS A 129 -4.16 7.00 0.14
N LEU A 130 -3.77 7.61 -0.98
CA LEU A 130 -2.52 7.30 -1.67
C LEU A 130 -1.30 7.62 -0.80
N ASP A 131 -1.29 8.76 -0.11
CA ASP A 131 -0.21 9.15 0.81
C ASP A 131 -0.07 8.16 1.97
N SER A 132 -1.20 7.70 2.53
CA SER A 132 -1.21 6.66 3.57
C SER A 132 -0.64 5.34 3.06
N LEU A 133 -1.05 4.88 1.87
CA LEU A 133 -0.52 3.67 1.25
C LEU A 133 0.97 3.80 0.94
N SER A 134 1.43 4.97 0.48
CA SER A 134 2.85 5.26 0.25
C SER A 134 3.67 5.19 1.54
N GLY A 135 3.12 5.71 2.64
CA GLY A 135 3.70 5.58 3.99
C GLY A 135 3.83 4.12 4.43
N HIS A 136 2.76 3.33 4.31
CA HIS A 136 2.80 1.90 4.61
C HIS A 136 3.82 1.15 3.74
N HIS A 137 3.90 1.47 2.45
CA HIS A 137 4.86 0.86 1.53
C HIS A 137 6.31 1.14 1.94
N SER A 138 6.60 2.39 2.31
CA SER A 138 7.92 2.80 2.76
C SER A 138 8.31 2.14 4.10
N PHE A 139 7.37 2.01 5.05
CA PHE A 139 7.58 1.28 6.28
C PHE A 139 7.90 -0.20 6.03
N LEU A 140 7.16 -0.86 5.12
CA LEU A 140 7.43 -2.26 4.74
C LEU A 140 8.81 -2.42 4.08
N ILE A 141 9.22 -1.50 3.21
CA ILE A 141 10.56 -1.52 2.59
C ILE A 141 11.64 -1.38 3.65
N GLN A 142 11.51 -0.42 4.57
CA GLN A 142 12.47 -0.22 5.65
C GLN A 142 12.53 -1.45 6.57
N GLY A 143 11.39 -2.01 6.95
CA GLY A 143 11.32 -3.25 7.73
C GLY A 143 11.97 -4.43 7.02
N LYS A 144 11.78 -4.56 5.69
CA LYS A 144 12.46 -5.59 4.89
C LYS A 144 13.98 -5.40 4.90
N ARG A 145 14.46 -4.16 4.73
CA ARG A 145 15.91 -3.84 4.77
C ARG A 145 16.52 -4.14 6.14
N ALA A 146 15.84 -3.78 7.22
CA ALA A 146 16.29 -4.05 8.59
C ALA A 146 16.37 -5.57 8.88
N ARG A 147 15.38 -6.34 8.43
CA ARG A 147 15.40 -7.81 8.55
C ARG A 147 16.51 -8.44 7.71
N SER A 148 16.76 -7.94 6.49
CA SER A 148 17.87 -8.45 5.67
C SER A 148 19.22 -8.16 6.32
N SER A 149 19.44 -6.97 6.90
CA SER A 149 20.70 -6.67 7.60
C SER A 149 20.87 -7.50 8.88
N ALA A 150 19.79 -7.74 9.63
CA ALA A 150 19.86 -8.61 10.80
C ALA A 150 20.15 -10.07 10.40
N SER A 151 19.55 -10.53 9.29
CA SER A 151 19.80 -11.86 8.74
C SER A 151 21.24 -12.05 8.27
N THR A 152 21.85 -11.04 7.63
CA THR A 152 23.26 -11.12 7.22
C THR A 152 24.17 -11.16 8.44
N MET A 153 23.93 -10.32 9.46
CA MET A 153 24.73 -10.37 10.69
C MET A 153 24.64 -11.72 11.41
N ASN A 154 23.44 -12.31 11.47
CA ASN A 154 23.27 -13.65 12.06
C ASN A 154 23.94 -14.72 11.21
N SER A 155 23.88 -14.63 9.88
CA SER A 155 24.57 -15.53 8.96
C SER A 155 26.08 -15.47 9.17
N ASP A 156 26.65 -14.28 9.31
CA ASP A 156 28.08 -14.09 9.56
C ASP A 156 28.49 -14.70 10.91
N GLN A 157 27.67 -14.51 11.96
CA GLN A 157 27.91 -15.14 13.25
C GLN A 157 27.87 -16.67 13.18
N LEU A 158 26.89 -17.23 12.45
CA LEU A 158 26.78 -18.68 12.25
C LEU A 158 28.02 -19.23 11.52
N GLN A 159 28.48 -18.55 10.48
CA GLN A 159 29.69 -18.94 9.75
C GLN A 159 30.92 -18.94 10.66
N ILE A 160 31.11 -17.90 11.48
CA ILE A 160 32.21 -17.85 12.46
C ILE A 160 32.13 -19.01 13.47
N THR A 161 30.92 -19.39 13.90
CA THR A 161 30.76 -20.53 14.81
C THR A 161 31.03 -21.86 14.13
N ASP A 162 30.64 -22.02 12.87
CA ASP A 162 30.90 -23.22 12.07
C ASP A 162 32.40 -23.41 11.80
N ASP A 163 33.12 -22.33 11.48
CA ASP A 163 34.58 -22.33 11.33
C ASP A 163 35.28 -22.76 12.63
N LYS A 164 34.79 -22.32 13.80
CA LYS A 164 35.33 -22.75 15.10
C LYS A 164 35.05 -24.22 15.39
N LEU A 165 33.85 -24.70 15.07
CA LEU A 165 33.46 -26.10 15.27
C LEU A 165 34.23 -27.03 14.34
N SER A 166 34.42 -26.65 13.08
CA SER A 166 35.22 -27.42 12.12
C SER A 166 36.69 -27.49 12.53
N ALA A 167 37.29 -26.39 13.00
CA ALA A 167 38.64 -26.38 13.56
C ALA A 167 38.76 -27.34 14.77
N ARG A 168 37.81 -27.28 15.70
CA ARG A 168 37.76 -28.19 16.87
C ARG A 168 37.58 -29.65 16.47
N ASN A 169 36.77 -29.92 15.46
CA ASN A 169 36.56 -31.28 14.93
C ASN A 169 37.87 -31.83 14.35
N LEU A 170 38.63 -31.00 13.62
CA LEU A 170 39.93 -31.38 13.09
C LEU A 170 40.96 -31.66 14.21
N GLU A 171 40.98 -30.84 15.27
CA GLU A 171 41.79 -31.09 16.47
C GLU A 171 41.43 -32.42 17.14
N LEU A 172 40.13 -32.70 17.31
CA LEU A 172 39.64 -33.94 17.91
C LEU A 172 40.01 -35.17 17.08
N ASN A 173 39.84 -35.10 15.76
CA ASN A 173 40.23 -36.19 14.87
C ASN A 173 41.73 -36.49 14.97
N ALA A 174 42.57 -35.45 15.06
CA ALA A 174 44.01 -35.63 15.26
C ALA A 174 44.34 -36.27 16.62
N VAL A 175 43.59 -35.97 17.68
CA VAL A 175 43.75 -36.62 18.99
C VAL A 175 43.30 -38.08 18.94
N LEU A 176 42.16 -38.36 18.30
CA LEU A 176 41.67 -39.73 18.13
C LEU A 176 42.64 -40.59 17.33
N GLU A 177 43.25 -40.04 16.28
CA GLU A 177 44.27 -40.73 15.49
C GLU A 177 45.51 -41.07 16.34
N LYS A 178 45.96 -40.15 17.19
CA LYS A 178 47.04 -40.41 18.16
C LYS A 178 46.67 -41.48 19.19
N ILE A 179 45.44 -41.47 19.69
CA ILE A 179 44.97 -42.51 20.63
C ILE A 179 44.92 -43.88 19.92
N ALA A 180 44.41 -43.91 18.69
CA ALA A 180 44.35 -45.11 17.89
C ALA A 180 45.76 -45.67 17.60
N SER A 181 46.73 -44.81 17.27
CA SER A 181 48.12 -45.22 17.07
C SER A 181 48.73 -45.76 18.37
N SER A 182 48.59 -45.06 19.50
CA SER A 182 49.11 -45.54 20.79
C SER A 182 48.46 -46.84 21.25
N ALA A 183 47.16 -47.03 21.00
CA ALA A 183 46.48 -48.29 21.27
C ALA A 183 46.98 -49.42 20.36
N GLY A 184 47.28 -49.12 19.09
CA GLY A 184 47.91 -50.04 18.14
C GLY A 184 49.32 -50.45 18.60
N ASP A 185 50.14 -49.49 19.03
CA ASP A 185 51.48 -49.76 19.58
C ASP A 185 51.39 -50.65 20.82
N LEU A 186 50.46 -50.36 21.74
CA LEU A 186 50.23 -51.18 22.93
C LEU A 186 49.79 -52.61 22.57
N ALA A 187 48.87 -52.75 21.61
CA ALA A 187 48.45 -54.06 21.11
C ALA A 187 49.61 -54.83 20.47
N ASN A 188 50.49 -54.16 19.73
CA ASN A 188 51.68 -54.75 19.15
C ASN A 188 52.64 -55.25 20.23
N TYR A 189 52.89 -54.47 21.30
CA TYR A 189 53.70 -54.94 22.43
C TYR A 189 53.10 -56.21 23.08
N HIS A 190 51.78 -56.29 23.20
CA HIS A 190 51.09 -57.46 23.74
C HIS A 190 50.94 -58.65 22.77
N SER A 191 51.23 -58.48 21.47
CA SER A 191 51.13 -59.55 20.47
C SER A 191 52.27 -60.60 20.54
N GLY A 192 53.29 -60.35 21.37
CA GLY A 192 54.42 -61.26 21.57
C GLY A 192 55.36 -61.39 20.38
N HIS A 193 55.27 -60.47 19.40
CA HIS A 193 56.11 -60.46 18.20
C HIS A 193 57.44 -59.72 18.39
N GLU A 194 57.63 -59.00 19.50
CA GLU A 194 58.92 -58.40 19.90
C GLU A 194 59.38 -58.92 21.28
N GLU A 195 60.67 -59.26 21.41
CA GLU A 195 61.35 -59.57 22.68
C GLU A 195 61.62 -58.28 23.48
N GLY A 196 60.54 -57.59 23.89
CA GLY A 196 60.64 -56.46 24.82
C GLY A 196 60.80 -56.95 26.25
N ALA A 197 61.84 -56.50 26.96
CA ALA A 197 62.07 -56.84 28.36
C ALA A 197 61.00 -56.18 29.27
N TYR A 198 60.05 -56.98 29.75
CA TYR A 198 59.06 -56.56 30.74
C TYR A 198 59.72 -56.39 32.12
N LEU A 199 59.76 -55.16 32.64
CA LEU A 199 60.47 -54.82 33.89
C LEU A 199 59.85 -55.40 35.18
N SER A 200 58.64 -55.94 35.15
CA SER A 200 58.12 -56.77 36.25
C SER A 200 56.79 -57.43 35.90
N PHE A 201 56.85 -58.60 35.29
CA PHE A 201 55.85 -59.64 35.52
C PHE A 201 56.61 -60.94 35.72
N ALA A 202 56.97 -61.22 36.97
CA ALA A 202 57.38 -62.58 37.32
C ALA A 202 56.15 -63.47 37.07
N ASP A 203 56.32 -64.51 36.25
CA ASP A 203 55.24 -65.45 36.01
C ASP A 203 54.96 -66.22 37.32
N PHE A 204 53.85 -65.88 37.98
CA PHE A 204 53.45 -66.50 39.25
C PHE A 204 52.74 -67.84 39.06
N ARG A 205 52.46 -68.26 37.81
CA ARG A 205 51.86 -69.58 37.53
C ARG A 205 52.63 -70.75 38.16
N PRO A 206 53.98 -70.84 38.08
CA PRO A 206 54.73 -71.87 38.79
C PRO A 206 54.60 -71.79 40.32
N PHE A 207 54.55 -70.59 40.90
CA PHE A 207 54.35 -70.41 42.35
C PHE A 207 52.95 -70.90 42.78
N VAL A 208 51.91 -70.55 42.02
CA VAL A 208 50.53 -70.99 42.28
C VAL A 208 50.41 -72.51 42.16
N ALA A 209 50.99 -73.10 41.11
CA ALA A 209 50.98 -74.55 40.93
C ALA A 209 51.70 -75.30 42.07
N GLN A 210 52.83 -74.76 42.55
CA GLN A 210 53.56 -75.31 43.68
C GLN A 210 52.76 -75.18 44.99
N HIS A 211 52.10 -74.05 45.21
CA HIS A 211 51.25 -73.83 46.38
C HIS A 211 50.04 -74.77 46.40
N GLU A 212 49.38 -74.97 45.26
CA GLU A 212 48.29 -75.95 45.12
C GLU A 212 48.76 -77.40 45.35
N ALA A 213 49.95 -77.77 44.86
CA ALA A 213 50.52 -79.09 45.12
C ALA A 213 50.83 -79.30 46.61
N CYS A 214 51.39 -78.28 47.27
CA CYS A 214 51.72 -78.34 48.68
C CYS A 214 50.46 -78.44 49.55
N THR A 215 49.44 -77.62 49.28
CA THR A 215 48.15 -77.67 50.00
C THR A 215 47.43 -79.00 49.83
N LYS A 216 47.45 -79.61 48.63
CA LYS A 216 46.91 -80.96 48.42
C LYS A 216 47.66 -82.01 49.24
N ALA A 217 48.99 -82.01 49.22
CA ALA A 217 49.78 -82.96 50.00
C ALA A 217 49.56 -82.81 51.52
N LEU A 218 49.39 -81.58 51.99
CA LEU A 218 49.10 -81.28 53.39
C LEU A 218 47.71 -81.78 53.78
N HIS A 219 46.71 -81.59 52.90
CA HIS A 219 45.37 -82.11 53.09
C HIS A 219 45.35 -83.65 53.14
N ASP A 220 46.03 -84.32 52.21
CA ASP A 220 46.12 -85.79 52.15
C ASP A 220 46.82 -86.38 53.39
N TRP A 221 47.85 -85.70 53.91
CA TRP A 221 48.49 -86.08 55.17
C TRP A 221 47.54 -85.93 56.36
N PHE A 222 46.78 -84.83 56.39
CA PHE A 222 45.83 -84.55 57.48
C PHE A 222 44.72 -85.59 57.55
N VAL A 223 44.17 -86.00 56.41
CA VAL A 223 43.12 -87.03 56.31
C VAL A 223 43.63 -88.41 56.73
N LYS A 224 44.93 -88.70 56.56
CA LYS A 224 45.54 -89.98 56.98
C LYS A 224 45.81 -90.07 58.48
N GLN A 225 46.12 -88.96 59.14
CA GLN A 225 46.45 -88.95 60.57
C GLN A 225 45.21 -88.81 61.45
N PHE A 226 44.13 -88.26 60.90
CA PHE A 226 42.88 -88.06 61.62
C PHE A 226 41.73 -88.58 60.75
N ASP A 227 41.09 -89.68 61.16
CA ASP A 227 39.92 -90.28 60.48
C ASP A 227 38.73 -89.31 60.35
N ILE A 228 38.82 -88.16 61.00
CA ILE A 228 37.86 -87.05 60.99
C ILE A 228 38.69 -85.80 60.69
N GLY A 229 38.55 -85.28 59.47
CA GLY A 229 39.44 -84.25 58.90
C GLY A 229 39.61 -82.94 59.71
N PRO A 230 40.48 -82.03 59.23
CA PRO A 230 41.05 -80.91 60.00
C PRO A 230 40.05 -79.99 60.71
N PHE A 231 38.80 -79.95 60.24
CA PHE A 231 37.77 -79.05 60.74
C PHE A 231 37.20 -79.42 62.11
N ARG A 232 37.32 -80.68 62.59
CA ARG A 232 36.71 -81.07 63.87
C ARG A 232 37.66 -80.95 65.07
N LEU A 233 38.97 -81.14 64.89
CA LEU A 233 39.97 -80.98 65.96
C LEU A 233 40.08 -79.52 66.45
N VAL A 234 39.95 -78.55 65.55
CA VAL A 234 40.00 -77.12 65.91
C VAL A 234 38.68 -76.66 66.59
N ALA A 235 37.57 -77.36 66.35
CA ALA A 235 36.24 -76.96 66.84
C ALA A 235 35.95 -77.40 68.29
N ASP A 236 36.62 -78.43 68.82
CA ASP A 236 36.36 -78.95 70.18
C ASP A 236 37.32 -78.41 71.25
N GLU A 237 38.59 -78.09 70.93
CA GLU A 237 39.51 -77.46 71.90
C GLU A 237 39.34 -75.94 72.03
N GLY A 238 38.67 -75.29 71.07
CA GLY A 238 38.43 -73.84 71.08
C GLY A 238 37.25 -73.37 71.94
N ARG A 239 36.33 -74.26 72.37
CA ARG A 239 35.08 -73.87 73.07
C ARG A 239 35.21 -73.70 74.59
N SER A 240 36.33 -74.10 75.21
CA SER A 240 36.45 -74.12 76.68
C SER A 240 37.28 -72.96 77.27
N LYS A 241 37.95 -72.13 76.46
CA LYS A 241 38.81 -71.01 76.96
C LYS A 241 38.63 -69.65 76.26
N CYS A 242 37.62 -69.49 75.44
CA CYS A 242 37.39 -68.26 74.68
C CYS A 242 35.96 -67.74 74.91
N SER A 243 35.79 -66.81 75.86
CA SER A 243 34.59 -65.96 75.92
C SER A 243 34.69 -64.87 74.86
N TRP A 244 34.50 -65.24 73.60
CA TRP A 244 34.24 -64.26 72.55
C TRP A 244 32.74 -64.24 72.32
N GLY A 245 32.17 -63.05 72.42
CA GLY A 245 30.73 -62.81 72.29
C GLY A 245 30.16 -63.46 71.03
N SER A 246 28.93 -63.96 71.15
CA SER A 246 28.12 -64.50 70.06
C SER A 246 28.27 -63.66 68.80
N ILE A 247 29.05 -64.17 67.87
CA ILE A 247 28.92 -63.96 66.44
C ILE A 247 28.44 -65.31 65.93
N ASP A 248 27.12 -65.50 65.99
CA ASP A 248 26.47 -66.39 65.06
C ASP A 248 26.61 -65.72 63.70
N ASP A 249 27.43 -66.30 62.83
CA ASP A 249 27.27 -66.01 61.42
C ASP A 249 27.64 -67.21 60.55
N GLU A 250 26.87 -67.32 59.48
CA GLU A 250 27.15 -68.03 58.22
C GLU A 250 26.77 -69.53 58.08
N ASN A 251 25.52 -69.73 57.63
CA ASN A 251 25.32 -70.44 56.37
C ASN A 251 25.09 -69.38 55.26
N ASN A 252 26.02 -69.38 54.30
CA ASN A 252 26.12 -68.63 53.03
C ASN A 252 24.81 -68.21 52.31
N PRO A 253 24.80 -67.19 51.41
CA PRO A 253 25.98 -66.58 50.77
C PRO A 253 26.07 -65.05 50.89
N SER A 254 27.30 -64.58 50.74
CA SER A 254 27.67 -63.27 50.22
C SER A 254 26.64 -62.71 49.20
N LYS A 255 25.85 -61.73 49.64
CA LYS A 255 25.86 -60.32 49.18
C LYS A 255 24.76 -59.52 49.90
N GLY A 256 24.77 -59.51 51.23
CA GLY A 256 23.93 -58.61 52.02
C GLY A 256 24.53 -57.20 51.94
N ASP A 257 23.93 -56.33 51.13
CA ASP A 257 24.21 -54.89 51.22
C ASP A 257 24.11 -54.47 52.69
N SER A 258 25.15 -53.84 53.23
CA SER A 258 25.16 -53.35 54.61
C SER A 258 23.83 -52.67 54.96
N GLU A 259 23.33 -52.81 56.19
CA GLU A 259 22.08 -52.16 56.63
C GLU A 259 22.08 -50.64 56.31
N ARG A 260 23.26 -50.02 56.30
CA ARG A 260 23.50 -48.66 55.81
C ARG A 260 23.25 -48.49 54.30
N ALA A 261 23.71 -49.40 53.45
CA ALA A 261 23.42 -49.40 52.02
C ALA A 261 21.94 -49.66 51.72
N TYR A 262 21.28 -50.53 52.49
CA TYR A 262 19.83 -50.72 52.42
C TYR A 262 19.08 -49.44 52.81
N ASN A 263 19.42 -48.84 53.95
CA ASN A 263 18.81 -47.59 54.41
C ASN A 263 19.07 -46.42 53.43
N ASN A 264 20.27 -46.34 52.85
CA ASN A 264 20.60 -45.36 51.82
C ASN A 264 19.78 -45.56 50.53
N ARG A 265 19.53 -46.81 50.11
CA ARG A 265 18.64 -47.09 48.97
C ARG A 265 17.19 -46.76 49.29
N VAL A 266 16.71 -47.05 50.50
CA VAL A 266 15.35 -46.68 50.92
C VAL A 266 15.18 -45.16 50.93
N SER A 267 16.15 -44.41 51.45
CA SER A 267 16.11 -42.94 51.42
C SER A 267 16.19 -42.37 49.99
N GLU A 268 17.03 -42.94 49.12
CA GLU A 268 17.08 -42.54 47.72
C GLU A 268 15.81 -42.89 46.97
N LEU A 269 15.21 -44.05 47.21
CA LEU A 269 13.91 -44.42 46.63
C LEU A 269 12.79 -43.48 47.11
N GLN A 270 12.82 -43.05 48.37
CA GLN A 270 11.86 -42.10 48.89
C GLN A 270 12.07 -40.69 48.29
N ARG A 271 13.33 -40.27 48.09
CA ARG A 271 13.68 -39.04 47.37
C ARG A 271 13.21 -39.10 45.91
N LEU A 272 13.52 -40.17 45.19
CA LEU A 272 13.09 -40.37 43.81
C LEU A 272 11.57 -40.40 43.69
N ARG A 273 10.87 -41.08 44.60
CA ARG A 273 9.39 -41.10 44.66
C ARG A 273 8.81 -39.69 44.89
N SER A 274 9.48 -38.83 45.66
CA SER A 274 9.04 -37.45 45.87
C SER A 274 9.23 -36.56 44.63
N ILE A 275 10.28 -36.82 43.83
CA ILE A 275 10.61 -36.03 42.64
C ILE A 275 9.82 -36.52 41.42
N PHE A 276 9.60 -37.84 41.31
CA PHE A 276 9.02 -38.48 40.13
C PHE A 276 7.67 -37.88 39.71
N GLY A 277 6.76 -37.67 40.67
CA GLY A 277 5.45 -37.07 40.38
C GLY A 277 5.51 -35.62 39.89
N VAL A 278 6.54 -34.87 40.31
CA VAL A 278 6.77 -33.49 39.82
C VAL A 278 7.39 -33.53 38.43
N SER A 279 8.39 -34.38 38.20
CA SER A 279 9.03 -34.51 36.89
C SER A 279 8.08 -35.06 35.82
N GLU A 280 7.21 -36.00 36.17
CA GLU A 280 6.23 -36.58 35.24
C GLU A 280 5.17 -35.55 34.86
N ARG A 281 4.69 -34.75 35.82
CA ARG A 281 3.79 -33.64 35.55
C ARG A 281 4.43 -32.58 34.65
N GLN A 282 5.66 -32.17 34.94
CA GLN A 282 6.40 -31.20 34.13
C GLN A 282 6.62 -31.70 32.70
N TRP A 283 6.91 -32.99 32.54
CA TRP A 283 7.06 -33.60 31.22
C TRP A 283 5.75 -33.58 30.42
N VAL A 284 4.62 -33.95 31.04
CA VAL A 284 3.30 -33.88 30.40
C VAL A 284 2.93 -32.44 30.05
N GLU A 285 3.16 -31.49 30.94
CA GLU A 285 2.90 -30.06 30.69
C GLU A 285 3.74 -29.54 29.52
N ALA A 286 5.04 -29.87 29.48
CA ALA A 286 5.92 -29.49 28.38
C ALA A 286 5.45 -30.07 27.04
N GLN A 287 4.96 -31.31 27.03
CA GLN A 287 4.45 -31.96 25.83
C GLN A 287 3.14 -31.33 25.35
N VAL A 288 2.25 -30.95 26.28
CA VAL A 288 1.01 -30.22 25.96
C VAL A 288 1.32 -28.82 25.42
N VAL A 289 2.29 -28.10 26.01
CA VAL A 289 2.72 -26.79 25.52
C VAL A 289 3.29 -26.90 24.11
N ASN A 290 4.19 -27.86 23.88
CA ASN A 290 4.76 -28.09 22.55
C ASN A 290 3.67 -28.43 21.51
N ALA A 291 2.71 -29.28 21.84
CA ALA A 291 1.58 -29.57 20.93
C ALA A 291 0.73 -28.33 20.63
N LYS A 292 0.49 -27.47 21.62
CA LYS A 292 -0.20 -26.18 21.42
C LYS A 292 0.60 -25.24 20.52
N GLU A 293 1.90 -25.11 20.74
CA GLU A 293 2.80 -24.28 19.93
C GLU A 293 2.84 -24.78 18.48
N GLN A 294 2.91 -26.10 18.26
CA GLN A 294 2.86 -26.69 16.92
C GLN A 294 1.52 -26.43 16.23
N ALA A 295 0.40 -26.55 16.93
CA ALA A 295 -0.91 -26.22 16.35
C ALA A 295 -1.01 -24.74 15.97
N ILE A 296 -0.53 -23.83 16.83
CA ILE A 296 -0.47 -22.40 16.54
C ILE A 296 0.41 -22.15 15.31
N LEU A 297 1.61 -22.73 15.25
CA LEU A 297 2.50 -22.61 14.10
C LEU A 297 1.84 -23.10 12.80
N GLN A 298 1.16 -24.24 12.82
CA GLN A 298 0.44 -24.74 11.65
C GLN A 298 -0.68 -23.78 11.20
N THR A 299 -1.46 -23.24 12.13
CA THR A 299 -2.51 -22.26 11.79
C THR A 299 -1.93 -20.97 11.21
N VAL A 300 -0.85 -20.44 11.80
CA VAL A 300 -0.17 -19.23 11.32
C VAL A 300 0.47 -19.47 9.95
N MET A 301 1.09 -20.63 9.72
CA MET A 301 1.61 -20.99 8.40
C MET A 301 0.52 -21.09 7.34
N GLY A 302 -0.63 -21.69 7.69
CA GLY A 302 -1.81 -21.74 6.82
C GLY A 302 -2.30 -20.34 6.46
N GLN A 303 -2.43 -19.45 7.46
CA GLN A 303 -2.82 -18.05 7.25
C GLN A 303 -1.80 -17.27 6.42
N ALA A 304 -0.51 -17.38 6.71
CA ALA A 304 0.54 -16.73 5.95
C ALA A 304 0.57 -17.19 4.49
N SER A 305 0.31 -18.48 4.25
CA SER A 305 0.19 -19.01 2.88
C SER A 305 -1.04 -18.44 2.16
N ALA A 306 -2.20 -18.33 2.82
CA ALA A 306 -3.40 -17.73 2.25
C ALA A 306 -3.18 -16.24 1.95
N ASP A 307 -2.59 -15.50 2.88
CA ASP A 307 -2.25 -14.08 2.72
C ASP A 307 -1.26 -13.87 1.56
N GLN A 308 -0.26 -14.73 1.42
CA GLN A 308 0.68 -14.69 0.30
C GLN A 308 -0.02 -14.92 -1.04
N HIS A 309 -0.99 -15.84 -1.12
CA HIS A 309 -1.81 -16.04 -2.32
C HIS A 309 -2.70 -14.83 -2.62
N HIS A 310 -3.31 -14.20 -1.60
CA HIS A 310 -4.09 -12.98 -1.76
C HIS A 310 -3.24 -11.80 -2.25
N ILE A 311 -2.03 -11.62 -1.72
CA ILE A 311 -1.08 -10.59 -2.16
C ILE A 311 -0.67 -10.82 -3.62
N HIS A 312 -0.41 -12.06 -4.04
CA HIS A 312 -0.07 -12.36 -5.43
C HIS A 312 -1.26 -12.16 -6.39
N ALA A 313 -2.48 -12.49 -5.98
CA ALA A 313 -3.69 -12.20 -6.76
C ALA A 313 -3.91 -10.69 -6.93
N ASP A 314 -3.69 -9.90 -5.88
CA ASP A 314 -3.84 -8.45 -5.93
C ASP A 314 -2.75 -7.80 -6.82
N VAL A 315 -1.47 -8.15 -6.63
CA VAL A 315 -0.37 -7.60 -7.45
C VAL A 315 -0.50 -7.95 -8.95
N THR A 316 -0.93 -9.17 -9.28
CA THR A 316 -1.17 -9.54 -10.68
C THR A 316 -2.37 -8.81 -11.26
N SER A 317 -3.45 -8.64 -10.49
CA SER A 317 -4.61 -7.83 -10.89
C SER A 317 -4.24 -6.35 -11.09
N LEU A 318 -3.38 -5.81 -10.22
CA LEU A 318 -2.92 -4.41 -10.26
C LEU A 318 -2.01 -4.17 -11.46
N ARG A 319 -1.12 -5.12 -11.78
CA ARG A 319 -0.30 -5.07 -13.00
C ARG A 319 -1.15 -5.11 -14.27
N ARG A 320 -2.21 -5.92 -14.29
CA ARG A 320 -3.14 -5.98 -15.42
C ARG A 320 -3.85 -4.63 -15.61
N LYS A 321 -4.41 -4.06 -14.54
CA LYS A 321 -5.04 -2.74 -14.56
C LYS A 321 -4.07 -1.63 -14.98
N HIS A 322 -2.83 -1.67 -14.48
CA HIS A 322 -1.80 -0.72 -14.89
C HIS A 322 -1.50 -0.81 -16.40
N ALA A 323 -1.45 -2.02 -16.96
CA ALA A 323 -1.25 -2.22 -18.40
C ALA A 323 -2.47 -1.76 -19.22
N GLU A 324 -3.69 -2.02 -18.75
CA GLU A 324 -4.94 -1.54 -19.37
C GLU A 324 -4.98 -0.01 -19.41
N VAL A 325 -4.77 0.65 -18.28
CA VAL A 325 -4.72 2.12 -18.19
C VAL A 325 -3.58 2.70 -19.02
N GLY A 326 -2.40 2.06 -19.04
CA GLY A 326 -1.29 2.47 -19.89
C GLY A 326 -1.62 2.42 -21.39
N ASN A 327 -2.34 1.38 -21.82
CA ASN A 327 -2.81 1.26 -23.21
C ASN A 327 -3.88 2.30 -23.55
N GLU A 328 -4.83 2.56 -22.64
CA GLU A 328 -5.84 3.60 -22.82
C GLU A 328 -5.20 4.97 -22.97
N ILE A 329 -4.27 5.34 -22.07
CA ILE A 329 -3.50 6.58 -22.16
C ILE A 329 -2.79 6.66 -23.52
N TYR A 330 -2.10 5.61 -23.94
CA TYR A 330 -1.41 5.60 -25.24
C TYR A 330 -2.39 5.84 -26.41
N THR A 331 -3.58 5.22 -26.39
CA THR A 331 -4.59 5.41 -27.44
C THR A 331 -5.15 6.83 -27.46
N LEU A 332 -5.42 7.41 -26.29
CA LEU A 332 -5.91 8.77 -26.14
C LEU A 332 -4.87 9.77 -26.63
N THR A 333 -3.62 9.66 -26.19
CA THR A 333 -2.51 10.52 -26.66
C THR A 333 -2.31 10.44 -28.18
N LYS A 334 -2.50 9.24 -28.77
CA LYS A 334 -2.43 9.08 -30.23
C LYS A 334 -3.60 9.76 -30.94
N SER A 335 -4.82 9.67 -30.41
CA SER A 335 -5.98 10.37 -30.96
C SER A 335 -5.87 11.88 -30.83
N GLU A 336 -5.39 12.38 -29.70
CA GLU A 336 -5.13 13.80 -29.45
C GLU A 336 -4.12 14.35 -30.46
N LYS A 337 -2.98 13.65 -30.65
CA LYS A 337 -1.99 14.03 -31.66
C LYS A 337 -2.59 14.09 -33.06
N LYS A 338 -3.42 13.11 -33.46
CA LYS A 338 -4.09 13.13 -34.76
C LYS A 338 -5.06 14.32 -34.90
N LEU A 339 -5.81 14.63 -33.85
CA LEU A 339 -6.72 15.78 -33.86
C LEU A 339 -5.94 17.09 -34.05
N LEU A 340 -4.84 17.27 -33.30
CA LEU A 340 -3.99 18.46 -33.38
C LEU A 340 -3.23 18.58 -34.70
N SER A 341 -2.68 17.48 -35.23
CA SER A 341 -1.82 17.53 -36.41
C SER A 341 -2.55 17.43 -37.74
N GLU A 342 -3.69 16.75 -37.79
CA GLU A 342 -4.40 16.48 -39.05
C GLU A 342 -5.78 17.14 -39.11
N VAL A 343 -6.60 17.01 -38.07
CA VAL A 343 -8.03 17.37 -38.14
C VAL A 343 -8.23 18.87 -37.96
N ILE A 344 -7.64 19.46 -36.92
CA ILE A 344 -7.76 20.89 -36.64
C ILE A 344 -7.16 21.73 -37.79
N PRO A 345 -5.95 21.45 -38.31
CA PRO A 345 -5.38 22.24 -39.41
C PRO A 345 -6.22 22.16 -40.69
N LYS A 346 -6.80 20.99 -41.02
CA LYS A 346 -7.70 20.84 -42.17
C LYS A 346 -8.97 21.65 -42.01
N LEU A 347 -9.61 21.61 -40.84
CA LEU A 347 -10.79 22.41 -40.54
C LEU A 347 -10.49 23.92 -40.58
N CYS A 348 -9.37 24.35 -40.03
CA CYS A 348 -8.93 25.75 -40.12
C CYS A 348 -8.70 26.17 -41.57
N TRP A 349 -8.16 25.28 -42.41
CA TRP A 349 -7.96 25.55 -43.84
C TRP A 349 -9.29 25.59 -44.62
N GLU A 350 -10.21 24.66 -44.37
CA GLU A 350 -11.56 24.67 -44.96
C GLU A 350 -12.36 25.91 -44.53
N LEU A 351 -12.28 26.32 -43.26
CA LEU A 351 -12.88 27.56 -42.75
C LEU A 351 -12.28 28.79 -43.42
N ALA A 352 -10.95 28.84 -43.61
CA ALA A 352 -10.31 29.94 -44.32
C ALA A 352 -10.78 30.02 -45.78
N GLN A 353 -10.95 28.88 -46.47
CA GLN A 353 -11.50 28.86 -47.83
C GLN A 353 -12.96 29.29 -47.90
N LEU A 354 -13.77 28.93 -46.91
CA LEU A 354 -15.16 29.37 -46.81
C LEU A 354 -15.24 30.88 -46.51
N GLN A 355 -14.30 31.42 -45.74
CA GLN A 355 -14.21 32.85 -45.43
C GLN A 355 -13.73 33.69 -46.62
N ASP A 356 -12.96 33.11 -47.55
CA ASP A 356 -12.61 33.72 -48.85
C ASP A 356 -13.79 33.79 -49.85
N THR A 357 -15.00 33.40 -49.45
CA THR A 357 -16.21 33.69 -50.24
C THR A 357 -16.72 35.12 -49.97
N TYR A 358 -16.32 36.02 -50.87
CA TYR A 358 -17.05 37.25 -51.26
C TYR A 358 -17.36 38.31 -50.19
N ILE A 359 -16.49 38.53 -49.21
CA ILE A 359 -16.53 39.77 -48.41
C ILE A 359 -15.13 40.36 -48.41
N LEU A 360 -14.92 41.39 -49.24
CA LEU A 360 -13.75 42.30 -49.32
C LEU A 360 -12.66 41.93 -50.34
N GLN A 361 -12.96 42.08 -51.63
CA GLN A 361 -11.99 42.63 -52.58
C GLN A 361 -11.86 44.14 -52.31
N GLY A 362 -11.16 44.49 -51.25
CA GLY A 362 -11.06 45.87 -50.80
C GLY A 362 -10.42 45.97 -49.44
N LEU A 363 -9.17 45.53 -49.33
CA LEU A 363 -8.10 46.08 -48.49
C LEU A 363 -6.92 45.10 -48.58
N ASN A 364 -6.08 45.33 -49.60
CA ASN A 364 -4.71 44.82 -49.57
C ASN A 364 -3.99 45.42 -48.38
N ASP A 365 -3.07 44.64 -47.82
CA ASP A 365 -2.06 45.02 -46.84
C ASP A 365 -2.61 45.34 -45.45
N THR A 366 -2.68 44.33 -44.59
CA THR A 366 -1.72 44.16 -43.49
C THR A 366 -2.20 43.10 -42.50
N VAL A 367 -1.22 42.37 -41.95
CA VAL A 367 -1.34 41.53 -40.75
C VAL A 367 -2.07 40.21 -40.93
N LEU A 368 -1.34 39.14 -41.28
CA LEU A 368 -1.36 37.88 -40.53
C LEU A 368 -0.05 37.12 -40.81
N LYS A 369 1.06 37.66 -40.29
CA LYS A 369 2.23 36.86 -39.92
C LYS A 369 1.82 36.09 -38.66
N LEU A 370 1.11 34.97 -38.82
CA LEU A 370 0.99 33.98 -37.76
C LEU A 370 2.29 33.20 -37.70
N THR A 371 3.13 33.65 -36.77
CA THR A 371 4.27 32.92 -36.21
C THR A 371 3.80 31.54 -35.74
N LEU A 372 4.13 30.52 -36.52
CA LEU A 372 4.20 29.13 -36.08
C LEU A 372 5.48 28.97 -35.24
N LEU A 373 5.32 29.09 -33.93
CA LEU A 373 6.26 28.67 -32.90
C LEU A 373 5.42 28.18 -31.72
N ASP A 374 5.11 26.88 -31.74
CA ASP A 374 5.36 25.90 -30.68
C ASP A 374 4.64 24.57 -30.97
#